data_AF-A0A3D1P799-F1
#
_entry.id   AF-A0A3D1P799-F1
#
_cell.length_a   1.000
_cell.length_b   1.000
_cell.length_c   1.000
_cell.angle_alpha   90.00
_cell.angle_beta   90.00
_cell.angle_gamma   90.00
#
_symmetry.space_group_name_H-M   'P 1'
#
loop_
_entity.id
_entity.type
_entity.pdbx_description
1 polymer ?
#
loop_
_entity_poly.entity_id
_entity_poly.type
_entity_poly.pdbx_seq_one_letter_code
_entity_poly.pdbx_strand_id
1 'polypeptide(L)' 'MLTGKSQQTLHLLVIEDDRCKRTIALEAATYSIACGLSNSIVLHSQESQAFKHSKMKNLNTTTLRSN' A
#
# COMPACT_ATOMS: atom_id res chain seq x y z
N MET A 1 -19.96 17.07 25.00
CA MET A 1 -19.94 16.11 23.88
C MET A 1 -18.58 16.21 23.20
N LEU A 2 -17.66 15.29 23.49
CA LEU A 2 -16.40 15.18 22.74
C LEU A 2 -16.69 14.23 21.57
N THR A 3 -16.84 14.79 20.37
CA THR A 3 -16.97 14.04 19.14
C THR A 3 -15.69 13.23 18.94
N GLY A 4 -15.80 11.91 19.08
CA GLY A 4 -14.68 10.99 18.83
C GLY A 4 -14.27 11.07 17.38
N LYS A 5 -13.29 11.92 17.06
CA LYS A 5 -12.57 11.86 15.78
C LYS A 5 -11.92 10.48 15.74
N SER A 6 -12.42 9.61 14.87
CA SER A 6 -11.71 8.36 14.56
C SER A 6 -10.30 8.76 14.13
N GLN A 7 -9.29 8.25 14.84
CA GLN A 7 -7.91 8.45 14.43
C GLN A 7 -7.73 7.74 13.09
N GLN A 8 -7.76 8.52 12.00
CA GLN A 8 -7.39 8.01 10.69
C GLN A 8 -5.89 7.71 10.73
N THR A 9 -5.56 6.44 10.86
CA THR A 9 -4.15 6.01 10.86
C THR A 9 -3.68 6.01 9.42
N LEU A 10 -2.80 6.95 9.09
CA LEU A 10 -2.14 6.99 7.79
C LEU A 10 -0.99 5.99 7.77
N HIS A 11 -1.04 5.02 6.86
CA HIS A 11 0.04 4.09 6.62
C HIS A 11 0.87 4.55 5.44
N LEU A 12 2.19 4.64 5.63
CA LEU A 12 3.13 5.01 4.57
C LEU A 12 3.98 3.80 4.22
N LEU A 13 4.08 3.47 2.94
CA LEU A 13 5.00 2.49 2.40
C LEU A 13 6.19 3.23 1.76
N VAL A 14 7.39 2.99 2.27
CA VAL A 14 8.63 3.49 1.66
C VAL A 14 9.23 2.38 0.81
N ILE A 15 9.53 2.69 -0.44
CA ILE A 15 10.17 1.78 -1.39
C ILE A 15 11.49 2.40 -1.79
N GLU A 16 12.56 1.62 -1.67
CA GLU A 16 13.89 1.92 -2.19
C GLU A 16 14.24 0.79 -3.16
N ASP A 17 14.36 1.12 -4.44
CA ASP A 17 14.80 0.21 -5.49
C ASP A 17 15.88 0.84 -6.36
N ASP A 18 16.40 0.07 -7.32
CA ASP A 18 17.49 0.46 -8.21
C ASP A 18 17.23 1.76 -9.00
N ARG A 19 15.97 2.17 -9.15
CA ARG A 19 15.59 3.37 -9.90
C ARG A 19 15.24 4.54 -9.01
N CYS A 20 14.67 4.32 -7.84
CA CYS A 20 14.20 5.42 -7.00
C CYS A 20 13.92 5.05 -5.54
N LYS A 21 13.93 6.09 -4.70
CA LYS A 21 13.28 6.10 -3.39
C LYS A 21 11.95 6.83 -3.50
N ARG A 22 10.85 6.18 -3.12
CA ARG A 22 9.51 6.79 -3.15
C ARG A 22 8.69 6.37 -1.94
N THR A 23 7.80 7.28 -1.53
CA THR A 23 6.88 7.07 -0.41
C THR A 23 5.45 7.05 -0.95
N ILE A 24 4.69 6.03 -0.58
CA ILE A 24 3.32 5.79 -1.03
C ILE A 24 2.39 5.85 0.19
N ALA A 25 1.40 6.73 0.15
CA ALA A 25 0.30 6.70 1.11
C ALA A 25 -0.64 5.52 0.79
N LEU A 26 -0.86 4.65 1.78
CA LEU A 26 -1.73 3.49 1.63
C LEU A 26 -3.18 3.90 1.95
N GLU A 27 -3.89 4.31 0.92
CA GLU A 27 -5.28 4.79 0.99
C GLU A 27 -6.30 3.73 0.52
N ALA A 28 -5.88 2.80 -0.35
CA ALA A 28 -6.73 1.74 -0.88
C ALA A 28 -6.73 0.50 0.02
N ALA A 29 -7.79 -0.32 -0.08
CA ALA A 29 -7.93 -1.57 0.68
C ALA A 29 -6.96 -2.68 0.21
N THR A 30 -6.51 -2.65 -1.05
CA THR A 30 -5.63 -3.68 -1.62
C THR A 30 -4.74 -3.10 -2.70
N TYR A 31 -3.47 -3.54 -2.70
CA TYR A 31 -2.46 -3.19 -3.69
C TYR A 31 -1.87 -4.45 -4.33
N SER A 32 -1.65 -4.43 -5.63
CA SER A 32 -0.76 -5.36 -6.34
C SER A 32 0.66 -4.79 -6.40
N ILE A 33 1.65 -5.63 -6.09
CA ILE A 33 3.08 -5.28 -6.03
C ILE A 33 3.85 -6.30 -6.86
N ALA A 34 4.54 -5.84 -7.93
CA ALA A 34 5.45 -6.66 -8.77
C ALA A 34 6.20 -5.77 -9.78
N CYS A 35 7.05 -6.36 -10.63
CA CYS A 35 7.84 -5.66 -11.65
C CYS A 35 7.03 -5.18 -12.89
N GLY A 36 5.80 -5.69 -13.09
CA GLY A 36 4.98 -5.34 -14.25
C GLY A 36 4.27 -3.99 -14.12
N LEU A 37 4.21 -3.21 -15.21
CA LEU A 37 3.56 -1.88 -15.26
C LEU A 37 2.05 -1.89 -15.00
N SER A 38 1.41 -3.06 -15.04
CA SER A 38 -0.01 -3.23 -14.69
C SER A 38 -0.28 -3.30 -13.18
N ASN A 39 0.75 -3.32 -12.35
CA ASN A 39 0.61 -3.38 -10.89
C ASN A 39 0.46 -1.97 -10.29
N SER A 40 -0.27 -1.86 -9.19
CA SER A 40 -0.45 -0.58 -8.49
C SER A 40 0.84 -0.04 -7.88
N ILE A 41 1.79 -0.93 -7.56
CA ILE A 41 3.12 -0.59 -7.06
C ILE A 41 4.13 -1.40 -7.88
N VAL A 42 4.96 -0.68 -8.66
CA VAL A 42 5.90 -1.30 -9.61
C VAL A 42 7.31 -1.33 -9.06
N LEU A 43 7.86 -2.49 -8.73
CA LEU A 43 9.25 -2.62 -8.27
C LEU A 43 10.21 -2.67 -9.46
N HIS A 44 11.33 -1.95 -9.38
CA HIS A 44 12.30 -1.91 -10.49
C HIS A 44 13.59 -2.69 -10.24
N SER A 45 13.72 -3.40 -9.11
CA SER A 45 14.94 -4.13 -8.78
C SER A 45 15.06 -5.46 -9.54
N GLN A 46 16.27 -5.94 -9.77
CA GLN A 46 16.50 -7.23 -10.43
C GLN A 46 15.92 -8.41 -9.61
N GLU A 47 16.01 -8.34 -8.29
CA GLU A 47 15.45 -9.36 -7.37
C GLU A 47 13.93 -9.43 -7.46
N SER A 48 13.29 -8.30 -7.78
CA SER A 48 11.83 -8.22 -7.93
C SER A 48 11.29 -9.02 -9.12
N GLN A 49 12.14 -9.40 -10.09
CA GLN A 49 11.74 -10.24 -11.23
C GLN A 49 11.32 -11.66 -10.80
N ALA A 50 11.83 -12.15 -9.66
CA ALA A 50 11.38 -13.41 -9.09
C ALA A 50 9.97 -13.31 -8.47
N PHE A 51 9.54 -12.11 -8.07
CA PHE A 51 8.23 -11.85 -7.49
C PHE A 51 7.20 -11.62 -8.58
N LYS A 52 6.61 -12.71 -9.08
CA LYS A 52 5.67 -12.63 -10.20
C LYS A 52 4.37 -11.89 -9.86
N HIS A 53 3.82 -12.08 -8.66
CA HIS A 53 2.62 -11.35 -8.19
C HIS A 53 2.46 -11.43 -6.66
N SER A 54 2.50 -10.28 -5.99
CA SER A 54 2.15 -10.17 -4.56
C SER A 54 0.96 -9.24 -4.37
N LYS A 55 0.06 -9.59 -3.43
CA LYS A 55 -1.06 -8.73 -3.00
C LYS A 55 -0.86 -8.30 -1.56
N MET A 56 -0.99 -7.01 -1.31
CA MET A 56 -0.96 -6.42 0.04
C MET A 56 -2.36 -5.92 0.38
N LYS A 57 -2.87 -6.28 1.57
CA LYS A 57 -4.16 -5.78 2.09
C LYS A 57 -3.91 -4.69 3.12
N ASN A 58 -4.59 -3.57 2.98
CA ASN A 58 -4.63 -2.52 3.99
C ASN A 58 -5.85 -2.76 4.89
N LEU A 59 -5.63 -3.15 6.14
CA LEU A 59 -6.69 -3.49 7.09
C LEU A 59 -7.35 -2.26 7.74
N ASN A 60 -6.88 -1.04 7.44
CA ASN A 60 -7.34 0.19 8.07
C ASN A 60 -8.34 0.99 7.22
N THR A 61 -8.81 0.46 6.09
CA THR A 61 -9.98 1.04 5.43
C THR A 61 -11.18 0.83 6.33
N THR A 62 -11.65 1.91 6.96
CA THR A 62 -12.79 2.02 7.86
C THR A 62 -13.80 0.89 7.66
N THR A 63 -13.76 -0.11 8.54
CA THR A 63 -14.92 -0.97 8.74
C THR A 63 -15.99 -0.04 9.30
N LEU A 64 -16.93 0.40 8.46
CA LEU A 64 -18.20 0.92 8.93
C LEU A 64 -18.83 -0.23 9.72
N ARG A 65 -18.60 -0.28 11.03
CA ARG A 65 -19.45 -1.04 11.94
C ARG A 65 -20.80 -0.35 11.88
N SER A 66 -21.70 -0.87 11.05
CA SER A 66 -23.13 -0.63 11.21
C SER A 66 -23.50 -1.11 12.61
N ASN A 67 -23.94 -0.17 13.45
CA ASN A 67 -24.67 -0.47 14.68
C ASN A 67 -26.10 -0.90 14.33
#